data_AF-A0A845XWD5-F1
#
_entry.id   AF-A0A845XWD5-F1
#
_cell.length_a   1.000
_cell.length_b   1.000
_cell.length_c   1.000
_cell.angle_alpha   90.00
_cell.angle_beta   90.00
_cell.angle_gamma   90.00
#
_symmetry.space_group_name_H-M   'P 1'
#
loop_
_entity.id
_entity.type
_entity.pdbx_description
1 polymer ?
#
loop_
_entity_poly.entity_id
_entity_poly.type
_entity_poly.pdbx_seq_one_letter_code
_entity_poly.pdbx_strand_id
1 'polypeptide(L)'
;MLDWLALWGISSAGGYLAKEVIGPLAKDALEDYTKDFFKESIKDYTGLSEQDTQKKLLVKALKAFVALVGQELKVADLSKQEIKQYTKPLKQYIKNQSVKAILGSAFNYGCKEIDTDTLAKTWVELKLLSLPEEFRWKYIGKQYLKQVQTIIKQSDKLRPIWDSQTLDAIAKNTNATAGIIPDFNLREYQEALLESYGNVKLDSLDTDGSAYNQLKLWTIFIPQNVREVHDLMPEAIHELPKDYYQKLLESGQLEQEIDQKELQRAKKLYYQQPIKSVLDVIKDSQG
;
A
#
# COMPACT_ATOMS: atom_id res chain seq x y z
N MET A 1 -3.60 -13.08 -12.70
CA MET A 1 -2.33 -12.32 -12.69
C MET A 1 -1.31 -13.18 -13.41
N LEU A 2 -0.77 -12.74 -14.56
CA LEU A 2 0.08 -13.58 -15.42
C LEU A 2 1.18 -14.24 -14.61
N ASP A 3 1.41 -15.54 -14.83
CA ASP A 3 2.59 -16.22 -14.33
C ASP A 3 3.80 -15.52 -14.96
N TRP A 4 4.44 -14.62 -14.22
CA TRP A 4 5.52 -13.79 -14.74
C TRP A 4 6.70 -14.67 -15.24
N LEU A 5 6.82 -15.89 -14.69
CA LEU A 5 7.75 -16.92 -15.16
C LEU A 5 7.38 -17.41 -16.57
N ALA A 6 6.10 -17.45 -16.92
CA ALA A 6 5.62 -17.74 -18.28
C ALA A 6 5.94 -16.59 -19.25
N LEU A 7 5.86 -15.33 -18.80
CA LEU A 7 6.24 -14.16 -19.61
C LEU A 7 7.75 -14.16 -19.97
N TRP A 8 8.58 -14.83 -19.17
CA TRP A 8 10.04 -14.90 -19.34
C TRP A 8 10.55 -16.23 -19.93
N GLY A 9 9.72 -17.27 -19.90
CA GLY A 9 10.11 -18.66 -20.14
C GLY A 9 10.30 -19.07 -21.61
N ILE A 10 9.84 -18.31 -22.60
CA ILE A 10 9.72 -18.85 -23.97
C ILE A 10 10.81 -18.34 -24.95
N SER A 11 11.55 -17.26 -24.67
CA SER A 11 12.54 -16.75 -25.65
C SER A 11 13.73 -15.93 -25.13
N SER A 12 13.91 -15.79 -23.81
CA SER A 12 14.97 -14.96 -23.22
C SER A 12 16.23 -15.76 -22.85
N ALA A 13 17.41 -15.12 -22.90
CA ALA A 13 18.69 -15.73 -22.52
C ALA A 13 18.70 -16.23 -21.06
N GLY A 14 17.92 -15.61 -20.17
CA GLY A 14 17.71 -16.06 -18.79
C GLY A 14 16.98 -17.41 -18.69
N GLY A 15 16.04 -17.71 -19.59
CA GLY A 15 15.34 -19.00 -19.61
C GLY A 15 16.26 -20.17 -19.97
N TYR A 16 17.18 -19.96 -20.91
CA TYR A 16 18.22 -20.95 -21.25
C TYR A 16 19.12 -21.23 -20.06
N LEU A 17 19.67 -20.18 -19.42
CA LEU A 17 20.53 -20.34 -18.25
C LEU A 17 19.83 -21.06 -17.10
N ALA A 18 18.58 -20.71 -16.81
CA ALA A 18 17.81 -21.38 -15.75
C ALA A 18 17.66 -22.88 -16.02
N LYS A 19 17.37 -23.27 -17.28
CA LYS A 19 17.27 -24.68 -17.67
C LYS A 19 18.61 -25.40 -17.49
N GLU A 20 19.69 -24.82 -18.00
CA GLU A 20 21.01 -25.46 -18.00
C GLU A 20 21.67 -25.51 -16.62
N VAL A 21 21.48 -24.49 -15.79
CA VAL A 21 22.08 -24.40 -14.45
C VAL A 21 21.34 -25.33 -13.47
N ILE A 22 20.01 -25.39 -13.56
CA ILE A 22 19.17 -26.09 -12.57
C ILE A 22 18.87 -27.53 -12.99
N GLY A 23 18.68 -27.78 -14.28
CA GLY A 23 18.36 -29.11 -14.81
C GLY A 23 19.31 -30.24 -14.38
N PRO A 24 20.64 -30.00 -14.31
CA PRO A 24 21.61 -31.02 -13.88
C PRO A 24 21.71 -31.25 -12.37
N LEU A 25 20.89 -30.61 -11.52
CA LEU A 25 20.82 -30.99 -10.12
C LEU A 25 20.19 -32.39 -10.01
N ALA A 26 21.01 -33.39 -9.70
CA ALA A 26 20.56 -34.75 -9.42
C ALA A 26 19.53 -34.76 -8.27
N LYS A 27 18.56 -35.69 -8.29
CA LYS A 27 17.49 -35.76 -7.28
C LYS A 27 18.03 -35.83 -5.85
N ASP A 28 19.09 -36.61 -5.61
CA ASP A 28 19.69 -36.76 -4.28
C ASP A 28 20.44 -35.50 -3.85
N ALA A 29 21.19 -34.88 -4.77
CA ALA A 29 21.85 -33.59 -4.52
C ALA A 29 20.83 -32.47 -4.27
N LEU A 30 19.65 -32.56 -4.88
CA LEU A 30 18.55 -31.62 -4.67
C LEU A 30 17.98 -31.74 -3.26
N GLU A 31 17.94 -32.92 -2.66
CA GLU A 31 17.46 -33.12 -1.29
C GLU A 31 18.35 -32.42 -0.26
N ASP A 32 19.65 -32.69 -0.30
CA ASP A 32 20.59 -32.06 0.62
C ASP A 32 20.69 -30.55 0.37
N TYR A 33 20.65 -30.14 -0.89
CA TYR A 33 20.56 -28.72 -1.23
C TYR A 33 19.29 -28.07 -0.66
N THR A 34 18.14 -28.74 -0.75
CA THR A 34 16.87 -28.21 -0.23
C THR A 34 16.95 -28.01 1.28
N LYS A 35 17.52 -28.98 2.01
CA LYS A 35 17.73 -28.86 3.46
C LYS A 35 18.64 -27.68 3.80
N ASP A 36 19.78 -27.55 3.13
CA ASP A 36 20.72 -26.45 3.34
C ASP A 36 20.10 -25.08 3.03
N PHE A 37 19.40 -24.98 1.89
CA PHE A 37 18.79 -23.75 1.41
C PHE A 37 17.76 -23.22 2.40
N PHE A 38 16.96 -24.10 2.96
CA PHE A 38 15.89 -23.71 3.86
C PHE A 38 16.23 -23.81 5.35
N LYS A 39 17.46 -24.20 5.71
CA LYS A 39 17.90 -24.47 7.09
C LYS A 39 17.59 -23.32 8.06
N GLU A 40 17.83 -22.08 7.64
CA GLU A 40 17.57 -20.89 8.45
C GLU A 40 16.21 -20.24 8.16
N SER A 41 15.47 -20.76 7.16
CA SER A 41 14.30 -20.09 6.60
C SER A 41 12.96 -20.77 6.90
N ILE A 42 12.99 -22.05 7.24
CA ILE A 42 11.80 -22.86 7.58
C ILE A 42 11.52 -22.89 9.08
N LYS A 43 12.42 -22.40 9.95
CA LYS A 43 12.23 -22.45 11.42
C LYS A 43 10.88 -21.85 11.85
N ASP A 44 10.37 -20.86 11.11
CA ASP A 44 9.12 -20.16 11.42
C ASP A 44 7.90 -20.65 10.62
N TYR A 45 8.07 -21.58 9.67
CA TYR A 45 6.99 -22.10 8.80
C TYR A 45 6.66 -23.55 9.12
N THR A 46 5.68 -23.76 10.00
CA THR A 46 5.22 -25.10 10.40
C THR A 46 4.66 -25.94 9.26
N GLY A 47 4.14 -25.32 8.19
CA GLY A 47 3.61 -26.02 7.00
C GLY A 47 4.62 -26.36 5.92
N LEU A 48 5.91 -26.01 6.10
CA LEU A 48 6.96 -26.32 5.13
C LEU A 48 7.58 -27.71 5.31
N SER A 49 7.04 -28.60 6.16
CA SER A 49 7.61 -29.93 6.43
C SER A 49 7.58 -30.91 5.23
N GLU A 50 6.79 -30.63 4.19
CA GLU A 50 6.66 -31.54 3.05
C GLU A 50 7.78 -31.31 2.03
N GLN A 51 8.68 -32.29 1.91
CA GLN A 51 9.86 -32.22 1.04
C GLN A 51 9.54 -31.88 -0.42
N ASP A 52 8.44 -32.39 -0.98
CA ASP A 52 8.05 -32.10 -2.37
C ASP A 52 7.64 -30.65 -2.57
N THR A 53 7.02 -30.03 -1.57
CA THR A 53 6.68 -28.61 -1.59
C THR A 53 7.95 -27.78 -1.51
N GLN A 54 8.88 -28.11 -0.61
CA GLN A 54 10.18 -27.44 -0.52
C GLN A 54 10.98 -27.54 -1.83
N LYS A 55 11.08 -28.72 -2.43
CA LYS A 55 11.77 -28.95 -3.71
C LYS A 55 11.18 -28.09 -4.84
N LYS A 56 9.84 -28.01 -4.93
CA LYS A 56 9.17 -27.15 -5.93
C LYS A 56 9.48 -25.67 -5.72
N LEU A 57 9.45 -25.19 -4.48
CA LEU A 57 9.74 -23.80 -4.13
C LEU A 57 11.20 -23.46 -4.41
N LEU A 58 12.13 -24.34 -4.05
CA LEU A 58 13.55 -24.22 -4.36
C LEU A 58 13.77 -24.07 -5.87
N VAL A 59 13.20 -24.96 -6.67
CA VAL A 59 13.36 -24.93 -8.14
C VAL A 59 12.79 -23.62 -8.72
N LYS A 60 11.63 -23.15 -8.23
CA LYS A 60 11.07 -21.86 -8.66
C LYS A 60 11.98 -20.69 -8.27
N ALA A 61 12.52 -20.69 -7.07
CA ALA A 61 13.41 -19.64 -6.57
C ALA A 61 14.73 -19.59 -7.34
N LEU A 62 15.40 -20.74 -7.53
CA LEU A 62 16.63 -20.80 -8.33
C LEU A 62 16.38 -20.36 -9.78
N LYS A 63 15.24 -20.76 -10.38
CA LYS A 63 14.87 -20.31 -11.73
C LYS A 63 14.73 -18.80 -11.79
N ALA A 64 14.07 -18.19 -10.81
CA ALA A 64 13.93 -16.74 -10.72
C ALA A 64 15.29 -16.05 -10.60
N PHE A 65 16.17 -16.53 -9.70
CA PHE A 65 17.50 -15.95 -9.52
C PHE A 65 18.36 -16.02 -10.79
N VAL A 66 18.48 -17.21 -11.39
CA VAL A 66 19.30 -17.40 -12.60
C VAL A 66 18.75 -16.61 -13.79
N ALA A 67 17.41 -16.51 -13.91
CA ALA A 67 16.79 -15.69 -14.93
C ALA A 67 17.10 -14.20 -14.76
N LEU A 68 17.08 -13.68 -13.52
CA LEU A 68 17.44 -12.30 -13.21
C LEU A 68 18.90 -12.00 -13.56
N VAL A 69 19.83 -12.89 -13.21
CA VAL A 69 21.24 -12.74 -13.61
C VAL A 69 21.37 -12.73 -15.13
N GLY A 70 20.75 -13.69 -15.83
CA GLY A 70 20.80 -13.75 -17.28
C GLY A 70 20.22 -12.53 -17.98
N GLN A 71 19.26 -11.86 -17.35
CA GLN A 71 18.72 -10.61 -17.85
C GLN A 71 19.61 -9.41 -17.59
N GLU A 72 20.20 -9.31 -16.41
CA GLU A 72 21.14 -8.23 -16.11
C GLU A 72 22.34 -8.29 -17.06
N LEU A 73 22.81 -9.50 -17.41
CA LEU A 73 23.83 -9.69 -18.44
C LEU A 73 23.34 -9.24 -19.83
N LYS A 74 22.07 -9.47 -20.17
CA LYS A 74 21.49 -9.00 -21.43
C LYS A 74 21.34 -7.48 -21.47
N VAL A 75 21.02 -6.85 -20.33
CA VAL A 75 20.93 -5.39 -20.20
C VAL A 75 22.30 -4.74 -20.40
N ALA A 76 23.38 -5.41 -19.98
CA ALA A 76 24.75 -5.01 -20.27
C ALA A 76 25.21 -5.31 -21.72
N ASP A 77 24.27 -5.51 -22.65
CA ASP A 77 24.51 -5.78 -24.08
C ASP A 77 25.32 -7.05 -24.41
N LEU A 78 25.40 -8.04 -23.50
CA LEU A 78 26.02 -9.32 -23.83
C LEU A 78 25.16 -10.12 -24.82
N SER A 79 25.82 -10.70 -25.82
CA SER A 79 25.20 -11.60 -26.77
C SER A 79 24.72 -12.90 -26.11
N LYS A 80 23.80 -13.60 -26.78
CA LYS A 80 23.34 -14.92 -26.33
C LYS A 80 24.50 -15.92 -26.16
N GLN A 81 25.57 -15.81 -26.94
CA GLN A 81 26.71 -16.73 -26.86
C GLN A 81 27.58 -16.44 -25.63
N GLU A 82 27.81 -15.16 -25.31
CA GLU A 82 28.54 -14.76 -24.10
C GLU A 82 27.76 -15.12 -22.84
N ILE A 83 26.45 -14.87 -22.82
CA ILE A 83 25.59 -15.25 -21.69
C ILE A 83 25.67 -16.77 -21.43
N LYS A 84 25.75 -17.62 -22.47
CA LYS A 84 25.90 -19.07 -22.30
C LYS A 84 27.18 -19.46 -21.54
N GLN A 85 28.26 -18.67 -21.64
CA GLN A 85 29.51 -18.95 -20.95
C GLN A 85 29.35 -18.89 -19.42
N TYR A 86 28.36 -18.13 -18.92
CA TYR A 86 28.04 -18.04 -17.50
C TYR A 86 27.38 -19.29 -16.91
N THR A 87 27.00 -20.28 -17.74
CA THR A 87 26.38 -21.53 -17.27
C THR A 87 27.25 -22.26 -16.24
N LYS A 88 28.55 -22.42 -16.53
CA LYS A 88 29.49 -23.11 -15.62
C LYS A 88 29.73 -22.30 -14.33
N PRO A 89 30.07 -21.00 -14.41
CA PRO A 89 30.18 -20.14 -13.23
C PRO A 89 28.93 -20.15 -12.33
N LEU A 90 27.73 -20.03 -12.92
CA LEU A 90 26.49 -20.01 -12.16
C LEU A 90 26.21 -21.34 -11.44
N LYS A 91 26.52 -22.48 -12.06
CA LYS A 91 26.43 -23.80 -11.40
C LYS A 91 27.33 -23.91 -10.18
N GLN A 92 28.55 -23.37 -10.27
CA GLN A 92 29.47 -23.34 -9.14
C GLN A 92 28.98 -22.37 -8.07
N TYR A 93 28.50 -21.19 -8.47
CA TYR A 93 28.05 -20.14 -7.59
C TYR A 93 26.86 -20.57 -6.72
N ILE A 94 25.80 -21.14 -7.30
CA ILE A 94 24.62 -21.57 -6.53
C ILE A 94 24.94 -22.70 -5.54
N LYS A 95 26.00 -23.49 -5.78
CA LYS A 95 26.41 -24.55 -4.86
C LYS A 95 27.13 -24.04 -3.60
N ASN A 96 27.58 -22.78 -3.61
CA ASN A 96 28.26 -22.18 -2.45
C ASN A 96 27.31 -22.06 -1.25
N GLN A 97 27.78 -22.43 -0.06
CA GLN A 97 26.94 -22.48 1.14
C GLN A 97 26.39 -21.13 1.57
N SER A 98 27.20 -20.06 1.48
CA SER A 98 26.78 -18.69 1.79
C SER A 98 25.70 -18.22 0.81
N VAL A 99 25.86 -18.53 -0.48
CA VAL A 99 24.86 -18.20 -1.52
C VAL A 99 23.55 -18.94 -1.26
N LYS A 100 23.58 -20.24 -0.92
CA LYS A 100 22.39 -20.99 -0.54
C LYS A 100 21.64 -20.34 0.62
N ALA A 101 22.37 -19.95 1.68
CA ALA A 101 21.78 -19.36 2.87
C ALA A 101 21.14 -17.99 2.57
N ILE A 102 21.80 -17.14 1.79
CA ILE A 102 21.29 -15.81 1.42
C ILE A 102 20.06 -15.91 0.52
N LEU A 103 20.07 -16.82 -0.45
CA LEU A 103 18.90 -17.02 -1.31
C LEU A 103 17.74 -17.66 -0.53
N GLY A 104 18.06 -18.55 0.41
CA GLY A 104 17.12 -19.13 1.35
C GLY A 104 16.41 -18.09 2.21
N SER A 105 17.16 -17.15 2.79
CA SER A 105 16.64 -16.17 3.73
C SER A 105 15.57 -15.24 3.16
N ALA A 106 15.44 -15.15 1.83
CA ALA A 106 14.33 -14.47 1.17
C ALA A 106 12.96 -15.09 1.49
N PHE A 107 12.93 -16.35 1.95
CA PHE A 107 11.71 -17.02 2.43
C PHE A 107 11.39 -16.71 3.89
N ASN A 108 12.27 -16.03 4.64
CA ASN A 108 12.01 -15.67 6.03
C ASN A 108 10.86 -14.68 6.10
N TYR A 109 10.02 -14.86 7.12
CA TYR A 109 8.94 -13.95 7.39
C TYR A 109 9.49 -12.53 7.63
N GLY A 110 8.91 -11.53 6.97
CA GLY A 110 9.32 -10.14 7.11
C GLY A 110 10.68 -9.78 6.49
N CYS A 111 11.28 -10.65 5.66
CA CYS A 111 12.50 -10.33 4.92
C CYS A 111 12.30 -9.08 4.05
N LYS A 112 13.09 -8.02 4.33
CA LYS A 112 13.05 -6.74 3.59
C LYS A 112 14.14 -6.63 2.52
N GLU A 113 15.26 -7.29 2.74
CA GLU A 113 16.41 -7.30 1.83
C GLU A 113 17.23 -8.58 2.01
N ILE A 114 17.97 -8.94 0.97
CA ILE A 114 18.98 -10.00 1.00
C ILE A 114 20.36 -9.37 0.97
N ASP A 115 21.35 -10.05 1.55
CA ASP A 115 22.73 -9.57 1.59
C ASP A 115 23.40 -9.67 0.21
N THR A 116 23.22 -8.63 -0.60
CA THR A 116 23.79 -8.54 -1.95
C THR A 116 25.29 -8.30 -1.95
N ASP A 117 25.85 -7.77 -0.87
CA ASP A 117 27.27 -7.48 -0.77
C ASP A 117 28.06 -8.78 -0.59
N THR A 118 27.56 -9.69 0.23
CA THR A 118 28.12 -11.05 0.36
C THR A 118 27.94 -11.85 -0.93
N LEU A 119 26.82 -11.69 -1.65
CA LEU A 119 26.65 -12.29 -2.98
C LEU A 119 27.75 -11.81 -3.96
N ALA A 120 27.97 -10.50 -4.03
CA ALA A 120 29.00 -9.91 -4.89
C ALA A 120 30.42 -10.36 -4.51
N LYS A 121 30.76 -10.32 -3.22
CA LYS A 121 32.07 -10.77 -2.70
C LYS A 121 32.33 -12.24 -3.02
N THR A 122 31.34 -13.11 -2.79
CA THR A 122 31.45 -14.54 -3.07
C THR A 122 31.71 -14.81 -4.57
N TRP A 123 31.14 -14.00 -5.47
CA TRP A 123 31.39 -14.15 -6.90
C TRP A 123 32.86 -13.90 -7.26
N VAL A 124 33.45 -12.86 -6.66
CA VAL A 124 34.86 -12.48 -6.85
C VAL A 124 35.80 -13.50 -6.20
N GLU A 125 35.50 -13.94 -4.97
CA GLU A 125 36.31 -14.93 -4.23
C GLU A 125 36.40 -16.28 -4.93
N LEU A 126 35.29 -16.71 -5.55
CA LEU A 126 35.26 -17.93 -6.36
C LEU A 126 35.99 -17.80 -7.70
N LYS A 127 36.56 -16.62 -8.01
CA LYS A 127 37.29 -16.30 -9.25
C LYS A 127 36.48 -16.69 -10.49
N LEU A 128 35.17 -16.39 -10.44
CA LEU A 128 34.26 -16.68 -11.53
C LEU A 128 34.45 -15.72 -12.70
N LEU A 129 33.79 -16.02 -13.82
CA LEU A 129 33.80 -15.16 -15.00
C LEU A 129 33.45 -13.72 -14.61
N SER A 130 34.24 -12.77 -15.09
CA SER A 130 34.10 -11.34 -14.79
C SER A 130 32.71 -10.85 -15.18
N LEU A 131 32.00 -10.27 -14.23
CA LEU A 131 30.71 -9.63 -14.50
C LEU A 131 30.94 -8.28 -15.20
N PRO A 132 29.96 -7.80 -15.98
CA PRO A 132 29.99 -6.45 -16.55
C PRO A 132 30.13 -5.39 -15.45
N GLU A 133 30.79 -4.29 -15.77
CA GLU A 133 31.03 -3.19 -14.81
C GLU A 133 29.71 -2.61 -14.28
N GLU A 134 28.67 -2.57 -15.11
CA GLU A 134 27.33 -2.10 -14.75
C GLU A 134 26.44 -3.16 -14.08
N PHE A 135 26.97 -4.31 -13.65
CA PHE A 135 26.15 -5.38 -13.09
C PHE A 135 25.59 -5.03 -11.70
N ARG A 136 24.26 -4.90 -11.57
CA ARG A 136 23.62 -4.39 -10.35
C ARG A 136 23.14 -5.50 -9.40
N TRP A 137 24.01 -5.95 -8.51
CA TRP A 137 23.65 -6.89 -7.44
C TRP A 137 22.47 -6.43 -6.57
N LYS A 138 22.44 -5.15 -6.19
CA LYS A 138 21.34 -4.55 -5.40
C LYS A 138 19.99 -4.63 -6.13
N TYR A 139 19.99 -4.47 -7.45
CA TYR A 139 18.78 -4.61 -8.25
C TYR A 139 18.30 -6.07 -8.27
N ILE A 140 19.21 -7.02 -8.52
CA ILE A 140 18.90 -8.45 -8.50
C ILE A 140 18.31 -8.85 -7.15
N GLY A 141 18.89 -8.42 -6.03
CA GLY A 141 18.38 -8.76 -4.70
C GLY A 141 16.96 -8.27 -4.47
N LYS A 142 16.66 -7.02 -4.82
CA LYS A 142 15.29 -6.46 -4.73
C LYS A 142 14.29 -7.21 -5.61
N GLN A 143 14.66 -7.52 -6.85
CA GLN A 143 13.77 -8.25 -7.75
C GLN A 143 13.58 -9.70 -7.31
N TYR A 144 14.65 -10.37 -6.87
CA TYR A 144 14.59 -11.73 -6.36
C TYR A 144 13.63 -11.83 -5.18
N LEU A 145 13.72 -10.92 -4.22
CA LEU A 145 12.83 -10.89 -3.06
C LEU A 145 11.35 -10.73 -3.48
N LYS A 146 11.04 -9.82 -4.42
CA LYS A 146 9.69 -9.69 -4.98
C LYS A 146 9.21 -10.99 -5.65
N GLN A 147 10.11 -11.70 -6.32
CA GLN A 147 9.79 -12.97 -6.95
C GLN A 147 9.54 -14.08 -5.93
N VAL A 148 10.33 -14.16 -4.86
CA VAL A 148 10.11 -15.12 -3.78
C VAL A 148 8.77 -14.84 -3.09
N GLN A 149 8.45 -13.58 -2.77
CA GLN A 149 7.13 -13.22 -2.23
C GLN A 149 5.98 -13.62 -3.17
N THR A 150 6.17 -13.48 -4.48
CA THR A 150 5.18 -13.93 -5.48
C THR A 150 5.04 -15.45 -5.48
N ILE A 151 6.14 -16.19 -5.42
CA ILE A 151 6.17 -17.65 -5.33
C ILE A 151 5.41 -18.13 -4.08
N ILE A 152 5.59 -17.46 -2.95
CA ILE A 152 4.91 -17.76 -1.69
C ILE A 152 3.40 -17.50 -1.83
N LYS A 153 3.00 -16.34 -2.36
CA LYS A 153 1.57 -15.98 -2.56
C LYS A 153 0.85 -16.92 -3.53
N GLN A 154 1.56 -17.47 -4.51
CA GLN A 154 1.03 -18.46 -5.46
C GLN A 154 0.96 -19.88 -4.89
N SER A 155 1.56 -20.13 -3.72
CA SER A 155 1.49 -21.44 -3.07
C SER A 155 0.27 -21.51 -2.17
N ASP A 156 -0.70 -22.36 -2.50
CA ASP A 156 -1.90 -22.57 -1.68
C ASP A 156 -1.57 -23.02 -0.25
N LYS A 157 -0.40 -23.66 -0.06
CA LYS A 157 0.08 -24.11 1.26
C LYS A 157 0.75 -23.00 2.06
N LEU A 158 1.57 -22.16 1.42
CA LEU A 158 2.31 -21.11 2.13
C LEU A 158 1.54 -19.82 2.29
N ARG A 159 0.67 -19.49 1.34
CA ARG A 159 -0.16 -18.31 1.38
C ARG A 159 -0.93 -18.16 2.71
N PRO A 160 -1.71 -19.15 3.20
CA PRO A 160 -2.44 -18.99 4.45
C PRO A 160 -1.53 -18.78 5.66
N ILE A 161 -0.35 -19.42 5.68
CA ILE A 161 0.64 -19.26 6.76
C ILE A 161 1.24 -17.86 6.73
N TRP A 162 1.61 -17.39 5.54
CA TRP A 162 2.15 -16.05 5.34
C TRP A 162 1.11 -14.96 5.67
N ASP A 163 -0.13 -15.13 5.22
CA ASP A 163 -1.23 -14.22 5.49
C ASP A 163 -1.51 -14.15 7.00
N SER A 164 -1.54 -15.29 7.70
CA SER A 164 -1.69 -15.36 9.16
C SER A 164 -0.56 -14.62 9.90
N GLN A 165 0.69 -14.89 9.56
CA GLN A 165 1.84 -14.19 10.17
C GLN A 165 1.83 -12.68 9.88
N THR A 166 1.38 -12.29 8.68
CA THR A 166 1.20 -10.88 8.28
C THR A 166 0.14 -10.22 9.16
N LEU A 167 -0.99 -10.87 9.39
CA LEU A 167 -2.03 -10.40 10.30
C LEU A 167 -1.53 -10.29 11.74
N ASP A 168 -0.79 -11.27 12.24
CA ASP A 168 -0.19 -11.23 13.59
C ASP A 168 0.80 -10.07 13.74
N ALA A 169 1.63 -9.80 12.73
CA ALA A 169 2.56 -8.67 12.78
C ALA A 169 1.82 -7.33 12.69
N ILE A 170 0.75 -7.24 11.90
CA ILE A 170 -0.12 -6.07 11.87
C ILE A 170 -0.76 -5.89 13.24
N ALA A 171 -1.33 -6.93 13.85
CA ALA A 171 -1.94 -6.87 15.17
C ALA A 171 -0.94 -6.43 16.24
N LYS A 172 0.29 -6.97 16.24
CA LYS A 172 1.37 -6.57 17.16
C LYS A 172 1.80 -5.12 16.94
N ASN A 173 1.97 -4.69 15.69
CA ASN A 173 2.31 -3.29 15.37
C ASN A 173 1.17 -2.34 15.74
N THR A 174 -0.08 -2.71 15.49
CA THR A 174 -1.26 -1.93 15.89
C THR A 174 -1.32 -1.84 17.41
N ASN A 175 -1.12 -2.92 18.16
CA ASN A 175 -1.09 -2.90 19.63
C ASN A 175 0.12 -2.11 20.17
N ALA A 176 1.24 -2.06 19.46
CA ALA A 176 2.42 -1.29 19.85
C ALA A 176 2.32 0.20 19.48
N THR A 177 1.59 0.53 18.42
CA THR A 177 1.40 1.92 17.91
C THR A 177 0.19 2.58 18.56
N ALA A 178 -0.87 1.81 18.81
CA ALA A 178 -1.94 2.17 19.72
C ALA A 178 -1.46 1.89 21.14
N GLY A 179 -0.58 2.75 21.66
CA GLY A 179 -0.38 2.82 23.11
C GLY A 179 -1.75 2.83 23.81
N ILE A 180 -1.85 2.18 24.99
CA ILE A 180 -3.08 1.94 25.79
C ILE A 180 -4.26 2.67 25.17
N ILE A 181 -5.07 1.98 24.35
CA ILE A 181 -6.35 2.52 23.91
C ILE A 181 -7.06 2.85 25.22
N PRO A 182 -7.19 4.13 25.62
CA PRO A 182 -7.92 4.43 26.84
C PRO A 182 -9.31 3.92 26.55
N ASP A 183 -9.86 3.09 27.45
CA ASP A 183 -11.25 2.68 27.31
C ASP A 183 -12.07 3.94 27.06
N PHE A 184 -12.76 4.00 25.92
CA PHE A 184 -13.57 5.16 25.58
C PHE A 184 -14.80 5.13 26.45
N ASN A 185 -14.68 5.73 27.64
CA ASN A 185 -15.79 5.89 28.56
C ASN A 185 -16.58 7.13 28.12
N LEU A 186 -17.69 6.88 27.42
CA LEU A 186 -18.59 7.92 26.94
C LEU A 186 -19.06 8.86 28.07
N ARG A 187 -19.14 8.35 29.31
CA ARG A 187 -19.53 9.13 30.48
C ARG A 187 -18.44 10.12 30.91
N GLU A 188 -17.20 9.67 31.02
CA GLU A 188 -16.05 10.53 31.34
C GLU A 188 -15.80 11.57 30.23
N TYR A 189 -15.96 11.17 28.97
CA TYR A 189 -15.81 12.09 27.84
C TYR A 189 -16.89 13.18 27.84
N GLN A 190 -18.14 12.81 28.17
CA GLN A 190 -19.24 13.75 28.33
C GLN A 190 -18.98 14.73 29.50
N GLU A 191 -18.52 14.22 30.64
CA GLU A 191 -18.17 15.05 31.81
C GLU A 191 -17.05 16.04 31.48
N ALA A 192 -15.99 15.59 30.82
CA ALA A 192 -14.87 16.46 30.41
C ALA A 192 -15.30 17.56 29.44
N LEU A 193 -16.22 17.27 28.50
CA LEU A 193 -16.79 18.27 27.60
C LEU A 193 -17.62 19.31 28.35
N LEU A 194 -18.43 18.88 29.32
CA LEU A 194 -19.23 19.77 30.16
C LEU A 194 -18.35 20.65 31.07
N GLU A 195 -17.28 20.12 31.64
CA GLU A 195 -16.33 20.91 32.43
C GLU A 195 -15.59 21.95 31.57
N SER A 196 -15.15 21.54 30.37
CA SER A 196 -14.30 22.37 29.52
C SER A 196 -15.06 23.46 28.76
N TYR A 197 -16.31 23.16 28.37
CA TYR A 197 -17.10 23.97 27.45
C TYR A 197 -18.52 24.27 27.93
N GLY A 198 -18.96 23.71 29.07
CA GLY A 198 -20.29 23.99 29.63
C GLY A 198 -20.43 25.41 30.17
N ASN A 199 -19.31 26.05 30.53
CA ASN A 199 -19.26 27.43 31.00
C ASN A 199 -18.51 28.31 30.00
N VAL A 200 -19.02 29.52 29.75
CA VAL A 200 -18.31 30.51 28.93
C VAL A 200 -17.18 31.11 29.74
N LYS A 201 -15.95 31.01 29.23
CA LYS A 201 -14.76 31.61 29.85
C LYS A 201 -14.83 33.12 29.68
N LEU A 202 -15.29 33.81 30.71
CA LEU A 202 -15.35 35.28 30.78
C LEU A 202 -14.11 35.87 31.44
N ASP A 203 -12.98 35.15 31.42
CA ASP A 203 -11.71 35.50 32.05
C ASP A 203 -11.17 36.89 31.65
N SER A 204 -11.70 37.48 30.56
CA SER A 204 -11.34 38.81 30.06
C SER A 204 -12.26 39.95 30.53
N LEU A 205 -13.36 39.65 31.23
CA LEU A 205 -14.41 40.64 31.55
C LEU A 205 -14.63 40.87 33.06
N ASP A 206 -14.17 39.97 33.94
CA ASP A 206 -14.28 40.15 35.40
C ASP A 206 -13.06 39.56 36.12
N THR A 207 -12.35 40.36 36.92
CA THR A 207 -11.16 39.93 37.68
C THR A 207 -11.48 39.31 39.03
N ASP A 208 -12.71 39.45 39.53
CA ASP A 208 -13.07 39.09 40.91
C ASP A 208 -13.58 37.65 41.04
N GLY A 209 -13.75 36.96 39.90
CA GLY A 209 -13.93 35.53 39.75
C GLY A 209 -15.02 34.82 40.55
N SER A 210 -15.95 35.56 41.11
CA SER A 210 -16.98 35.06 42.02
C SER A 210 -18.28 34.64 41.34
N ALA A 211 -18.48 34.99 40.06
CA ALA A 211 -19.72 34.72 39.30
C ALA A 211 -19.60 33.60 38.23
N TYR A 212 -18.42 32.99 38.05
CA TYR A 212 -18.13 32.10 36.91
C TYR A 212 -19.05 30.87 36.76
N ASN A 213 -19.61 30.37 37.86
CA ASN A 213 -20.47 29.18 37.85
C ASN A 213 -21.98 29.51 37.81
N GLN A 214 -22.37 30.78 37.77
CA GLN A 214 -23.77 31.19 37.93
C GLN A 214 -24.45 31.62 36.62
N LEU A 215 -23.69 31.98 35.59
CA LEU A 215 -24.22 32.46 34.31
C LEU A 215 -24.29 31.34 33.27
N LYS A 216 -25.36 30.54 33.34
CA LYS A 216 -25.74 29.62 32.26
C LYS A 216 -26.41 30.40 31.14
N LEU A 217 -25.81 30.43 29.96
CA LEU A 217 -26.40 31.04 28.76
C LEU A 217 -27.47 30.10 28.19
N TRP A 218 -28.68 30.19 28.74
CA TRP A 218 -29.79 29.33 28.35
C TRP A 218 -30.33 29.63 26.93
N THR A 219 -30.14 30.85 26.41
CA THR A 219 -30.68 31.22 25.09
C THR A 219 -29.88 32.36 24.46
N ILE A 220 -28.87 32.01 23.67
CA ILE A 220 -28.23 32.97 22.74
C ILE A 220 -28.78 32.67 21.35
N PHE A 221 -29.50 33.64 20.78
CA PHE A 221 -29.89 33.59 19.39
C PHE A 221 -29.06 34.60 18.60
N ILE A 222 -28.16 34.08 17.75
CA ILE A 222 -27.41 34.90 16.81
C ILE A 222 -28.16 34.83 15.47
N PRO A 223 -28.83 35.91 15.05
CA PRO A 223 -29.59 35.89 13.81
C PRO A 223 -28.64 35.69 12.63
N GLN A 224 -28.96 34.72 11.77
CA GLN A 224 -28.19 34.48 10.56
C GLN A 224 -28.38 35.65 9.58
N ASN A 225 -27.34 35.89 8.80
CA ASN A 225 -27.33 36.89 7.76
C ASN A 225 -27.53 36.21 6.41
N VAL A 226 -28.50 36.67 5.62
CA VAL A 226 -28.92 36.08 4.35
C VAL A 226 -28.92 37.10 3.22
N ARG A 227 -28.96 36.60 1.99
CA ARG A 227 -29.20 37.39 0.77
C ARG A 227 -30.47 36.86 0.12
N GLU A 228 -31.34 37.76 -0.31
CA GLU A 228 -32.67 37.43 -0.78
C GLU A 228 -32.67 37.12 -2.29
N VAL A 229 -33.02 35.89 -2.65
CA VAL A 229 -33.14 35.47 -4.06
C VAL A 229 -34.54 35.85 -4.56
N HIS A 230 -34.64 36.95 -5.31
CA HIS A 230 -35.93 37.55 -5.67
C HIS A 230 -36.66 36.92 -6.86
N ASP A 231 -36.01 36.02 -7.60
CA ASP A 231 -36.64 35.21 -8.63
C ASP A 231 -36.08 33.81 -8.48
N LEU A 232 -36.96 32.81 -8.46
CA LEU A 232 -36.59 31.39 -8.39
C LEU A 232 -35.53 31.08 -9.45
N MET A 233 -34.28 31.10 -9.02
CA MET A 233 -33.13 30.68 -9.81
C MET A 233 -33.43 29.26 -10.30
N PRO A 234 -33.39 28.99 -11.62
CA PRO A 234 -33.33 27.62 -12.13
C PRO A 234 -32.17 26.81 -11.50
N GLU A 235 -31.20 27.54 -10.96
CA GLU A 235 -29.92 27.10 -10.41
C GLU A 235 -30.02 26.56 -8.96
N ALA A 236 -30.99 27.02 -8.17
CA ALA A 236 -31.24 26.49 -6.82
C ALA A 236 -31.69 25.01 -6.87
N ILE A 237 -32.16 24.58 -8.04
CA ILE A 237 -32.58 23.21 -8.29
C ILE A 237 -31.35 22.29 -8.43
N HIS A 238 -30.20 22.80 -8.89
CA HIS A 238 -28.95 22.04 -9.00
C HIS A 238 -28.12 22.01 -7.71
N GLU A 239 -28.44 22.84 -6.72
CA GLU A 239 -27.92 22.72 -5.35
C GLU A 239 -28.71 21.69 -4.52
N LEU A 240 -29.78 21.12 -5.08
CA LEU A 240 -30.50 20.03 -4.44
C LEU A 240 -29.65 18.75 -4.41
N PRO A 241 -29.83 17.89 -3.40
CA PRO A 241 -29.28 16.55 -3.40
C PRO A 241 -29.60 15.82 -4.73
N LYS A 242 -28.63 15.08 -5.27
CA LYS A 242 -28.69 14.45 -6.60
C LYS A 242 -29.96 13.61 -6.81
N ASP A 243 -30.45 12.97 -5.76
CA ASP A 243 -31.64 12.11 -5.79
C ASP A 243 -32.93 12.92 -6.01
N TYR A 244 -32.99 14.15 -5.48
CA TYR A 244 -34.13 15.04 -5.65
C TYR A 244 -34.13 15.65 -7.06
N TYR A 245 -32.95 15.98 -7.55
CA TYR A 245 -32.75 16.51 -8.90
C TYR A 245 -33.19 15.51 -9.99
N GLN A 246 -32.86 14.22 -9.84
CA GLN A 246 -33.29 13.17 -10.77
C GLN A 246 -34.81 13.03 -10.85
N LYS A 247 -35.51 13.07 -9.71
CA LYS A 247 -36.98 12.97 -9.67
C LYS A 247 -37.67 14.11 -10.40
N LEU A 248 -37.10 15.33 -10.32
CA LEU A 248 -37.64 16.51 -10.98
C LEU A 248 -37.38 16.52 -12.50
N LEU A 249 -36.27 15.91 -12.94
CA LEU A 249 -36.03 15.64 -14.36
C LEU A 249 -37.01 14.60 -14.91
N GLU A 250 -37.24 13.52 -14.16
CA GLU A 250 -38.17 12.44 -14.55
C GLU A 250 -39.63 12.92 -14.59
N SER A 251 -40.01 13.88 -13.73
CA SER A 251 -41.36 14.49 -13.74
C SER A 251 -41.56 15.54 -14.83
N GLY A 252 -40.53 15.85 -15.62
CA GLY A 252 -40.58 16.85 -16.70
C GLY A 252 -40.72 18.29 -16.23
N GLN A 253 -40.42 18.55 -14.95
CA GLN A 253 -40.50 19.89 -14.33
C GLN A 253 -39.21 20.70 -14.51
N LEU A 254 -38.19 20.12 -15.16
CA LEU A 254 -36.90 20.75 -15.44
C LEU A 254 -36.48 20.56 -16.89
N GLU A 255 -35.90 21.61 -17.47
CA GLU A 255 -35.25 21.57 -18.78
C GLU A 255 -33.84 20.97 -18.68
N GLN A 256 -33.40 20.27 -19.74
CA GLN A 256 -32.22 19.40 -19.72
C GLN A 256 -30.89 20.15 -19.91
N GLU A 257 -30.91 21.37 -20.46
CA GLU A 257 -29.71 22.18 -20.74
C GLU A 257 -29.82 23.60 -20.16
N ILE A 258 -28.81 24.00 -19.37
CA ILE A 258 -28.72 25.33 -18.76
C ILE A 258 -27.96 26.26 -19.72
N ASP A 259 -28.49 27.46 -19.97
CA ASP A 259 -27.67 28.53 -20.56
C ASP A 259 -26.63 29.02 -19.54
N GLN A 260 -25.37 28.61 -19.78
CA GLN A 260 -24.24 28.97 -18.93
C GLN A 260 -24.03 30.49 -18.80
N LYS A 261 -24.49 31.30 -19.76
CA LYS A 261 -24.35 32.75 -19.72
C LYS A 261 -25.36 33.39 -18.76
N GLU A 262 -26.57 32.85 -18.69
CA GLU A 262 -27.58 33.31 -17.74
C GLU A 262 -27.18 32.92 -16.31
N LEU A 263 -26.65 31.71 -16.14
CA LEU A 263 -26.06 31.21 -14.88
C LEU A 263 -25.02 32.16 -14.29
N GLN A 264 -24.09 32.62 -15.12
CA GLN A 264 -23.06 33.54 -14.66
C GLN A 264 -23.60 34.93 -14.33
N ARG A 265 -24.66 35.38 -15.00
CA ARG A 265 -25.31 36.67 -14.71
C ARG A 265 -26.04 36.61 -13.37
N ALA A 266 -26.82 35.57 -13.12
CA ALA A 266 -27.60 35.42 -11.91
C ALA A 266 -26.70 35.29 -10.66
N LYS A 267 -25.64 34.48 -10.72
CA LYS A 267 -24.62 34.40 -9.65
C LYS A 267 -24.01 35.76 -9.31
N LYS A 268 -23.67 36.56 -10.34
CA LYS A 268 -23.13 37.91 -10.12
C LYS A 268 -24.14 38.81 -9.43
N LEU A 269 -25.41 38.77 -9.83
CA LEU A 269 -26.47 39.54 -9.19
C LEU A 269 -26.65 39.15 -7.72
N TYR A 270 -26.68 37.85 -7.41
CA TYR A 270 -26.79 37.36 -6.02
C TYR A 270 -25.66 37.86 -5.13
N TYR A 271 -24.40 37.76 -5.57
CA TYR A 271 -23.25 38.23 -4.80
C TYR A 271 -23.17 39.76 -4.68
N GLN A 272 -23.87 40.50 -5.54
CA GLN A 272 -23.94 41.96 -5.47
C GLN A 272 -25.05 42.45 -4.51
N GLN A 273 -26.01 41.61 -4.12
CA GLN A 273 -27.08 42.00 -3.21
C GLN A 273 -26.59 42.29 -1.79
N PRO A 274 -27.17 43.25 -1.06
CA PRO A 274 -26.79 43.51 0.33
C PRO A 274 -27.13 42.31 1.22
N ILE A 275 -26.23 42.01 2.16
CA ILE A 275 -26.48 41.03 3.22
C ILE A 275 -27.44 41.65 4.23
N LYS A 276 -28.56 40.99 4.53
CA LYS A 276 -29.55 41.40 5.53
C LYS A 276 -29.70 40.34 6.62
N SER A 277 -30.13 40.74 7.81
CA SER A 277 -30.49 39.76 8.83
C SER A 277 -31.76 39.01 8.43
N VAL A 278 -31.84 37.72 8.72
CA VAL A 278 -33.06 36.91 8.49
C VAL A 278 -34.28 37.54 9.16
N LEU A 279 -34.10 38.17 10.33
CA LEU A 279 -35.20 38.80 11.06
C LEU A 279 -35.75 40.02 10.31
N ASP A 280 -34.91 40.76 9.59
CA ASP A 280 -35.33 41.93 8.82
C ASP A 280 -36.10 41.49 7.57
N VAL A 281 -35.63 40.43 6.89
CA VAL A 281 -36.33 39.85 5.73
C VAL A 281 -37.74 39.34 6.10
N ILE A 282 -37.88 38.68 7.26
CA ILE A 282 -39.19 38.17 7.72
C ILE A 282 -40.14 39.32 8.08
N LYS A 283 -39.63 40.44 8.60
CA LYS A 283 -40.46 41.61 8.89
C LYS A 283 -40.92 42.30 7.61
N ASP A 284 -40.03 42.42 6.63
CA ASP A 284 -40.33 43.02 5.32
C ASP A 284 -41.38 42.21 4.54
N SER A 285 -41.48 40.89 4.74
CA SER A 285 -42.44 40.01 4.05
C SER A 285 -43.84 39.92 4.69
N GLN A 286 -44.02 40.47 5.89
CA GLN A 286 -45.31 40.51 6.61
C GLN A 286 -46.07 41.84 6.45
N GLY A 287 -45.53 42.77 5.64
CA GLY A 287 -46.11 44.08 5.31
C GLY A 287 -46.90 44.12 4.01
#